data_AF-A0A8H7S1E4-F1
#
_entry.id   AF-A0A8H7S1E4-F1
#
_cell.length_a   1.000
_cell.length_b   1.000
_cell.length_c   1.000
_cell.angle_alpha   90.00
_cell.angle_beta   90.00
_cell.angle_gamma   90.00
#
_symmetry.space_group_name_H-M   'P 1'
#
loop_
_entity.id
_entity.type
_entity.pdbx_description
1 polymer ?
#
loop_
_entity_poly.entity_id
_entity_poly.type
_entity_poly.pdbx_seq_one_letter_code
_entity_poly.pdbx_strand_id
1 'polypeptide(L)' 'MFGLLSILKNIAYKNPYASYEYFSRIKIHLIHAYDTRVRHWSMTSPKQGIYIMTREQTAKIPVTLSDMAENLLP' A
#
# COMPACT_ATOMS: atom_id res chain seq x y z
N MET A 1 5.81 4.80 -5.06
CA MET A 1 6.68 4.96 -3.87
C MET A 1 6.11 5.96 -2.88
N PHE A 2 5.68 7.15 -3.32
CA PHE A 2 5.14 8.20 -2.44
C PHE A 2 3.92 7.78 -1.60
N GLY A 3 3.06 6.89 -2.09
CA GLY A 3 1.86 6.46 -1.35
C GLY A 3 2.13 5.93 0.07
N LEU A 4 3.14 5.08 0.26
CA LEU A 4 3.49 4.53 1.59
C LEU A 4 3.95 5.63 2.56
N LEU A 5 4.79 6.55 2.08
CA LEU A 5 5.28 7.69 2.87
C LEU A 5 4.17 8.70 3.17
N SER A 6 3.26 8.94 2.22
CA SER A 6 2.09 9.79 2.43
C SER A 6 1.15 9.22 3.49
N ILE A 7 0.93 7.90 3.49
CA ILE A 7 0.15 7.23 4.54
C ILE A 7 0.85 7.40 5.89
N LEU A 8 2.15 7.13 5.99
CA LEU A 8 2.90 7.30 7.24
C LEU A 8 2.84 8.75 7.74
N LYS A 9 3.04 9.73 6.85
CA LYS A 9 2.92 11.16 7.16
C LYS A 9 1.53 11.50 7.72
N ASN A 10 0.48 10.96 7.12
CA ASN A 10 -0.90 11.20 7.57
C ASN A 10 -1.15 10.62 8.98
N ILE A 11 -0.68 9.38 9.23
CA ILE A 11 -0.77 8.74 10.55
C ILE A 11 0.01 9.58 11.58
N ALA A 12 1.24 10.00 11.25
CA ALA A 12 2.05 10.83 12.14
C ALA A 12 1.40 12.19 12.43
N TYR A 13 0.84 12.85 11.42
CA TYR A 13 0.14 14.12 11.56
C TYR A 13 -1.09 14.00 12.47
N LYS A 14 -1.83 12.89 12.41
CA LYS A 14 -2.99 12.63 13.28
C LYS A 14 -2.62 12.24 14.70
N ASN A 15 -1.37 11.89 14.96
CA ASN A 15 -0.88 11.42 16.26
C ASN A 15 0.35 12.24 16.70
N PRO A 16 0.19 13.55 16.96
CA PRO A 16 1.32 14.45 17.20
C PRO A 16 2.12 14.13 18.47
N TYR A 17 1.52 13.41 19.42
CA TYR A 17 2.17 13.01 20.68
C TYR A 17 2.75 11.59 20.65
N ALA A 18 2.58 10.85 19.55
CA ALA A 18 3.11 9.50 19.44
C ALA A 18 4.63 9.53 19.25
N SER A 19 5.33 8.67 19.99
CA SER A 19 6.78 8.54 19.89
C SER A 19 7.18 7.74 18.65
N TYR A 20 8.47 7.85 18.28
CA TYR A 20 9.03 7.00 17.24
C TYR A 20 8.85 5.49 17.55
N GLU A 21 8.98 5.10 18.83
CA GLU A 21 8.79 3.71 19.27
C GLU A 21 7.39 3.18 18.96
N TYR A 22 6.37 4.05 18.98
CA TYR A 22 5.03 3.68 18.57
C TYR A 22 4.97 3.46 17.05
N PHE A 23 5.52 4.39 16.26
CA PHE A 23 5.51 4.29 14.80
C PHE A 23 6.37 3.15 14.24
N SER A 24 7.44 2.77 14.92
CA SER A 24 8.31 1.65 14.49
C SER A 24 7.62 0.30 14.54
N ARG A 25 6.53 0.18 15.31
CA ARG A 25 5.67 -1.01 15.39
C ARG A 25 4.65 -1.09 14.26
N ILE A 26 4.49 -0.03 13.47
CA ILE A 26 3.51 0.01 12.37
C ILE A 26 4.12 -0.55 11.10
N LYS A 27 3.42 -1.51 10.50
CA LYS A 27 3.66 -1.97 9.12
C LYS A 27 2.56 -1.42 8.23
N ILE A 28 2.94 -0.60 7.25
CA ILE A 28 2.00 0.01 6.32
C ILE A 28 1.90 -0.86 5.09
N HIS A 29 0.68 -1.18 4.65
CA HIS A 29 0.41 -1.93 3.43
C HIS A 29 -0.22 -1.00 2.39
N LEU A 30 0.31 -0.98 1.18
CA LEU A 30 -0.24 -0.27 0.04
C LEU A 30 -0.58 -1.28 -1.06
N ILE A 31 -1.87 -1.41 -1.34
CA ILE A 31 -2.40 -2.16 -2.46
C ILE A 31 -2.81 -1.14 -3.53
N HIS A 32 -2.24 -1.24 -4.73
CA HIS A 32 -2.61 -0.37 -5.83
C HIS A 32 -2.64 -1.14 -7.15
N ALA A 33 -3.57 -0.76 -8.02
CA ALA A 33 -3.54 -1.19 -9.41
C ALA A 33 -2.46 -0.41 -10.17
N TYR A 34 -1.72 -1.11 -11.03
CA TYR A 34 -0.79 -0.51 -11.97
C TYR A 34 -0.77 -1.36 -13.23
N ASP A 35 -1.20 -0.77 -14.35
CA ASP A 35 -1.39 -1.47 -15.61
C ASP A 35 -2.33 -2.69 -15.43
N THR A 36 -1.94 -3.88 -15.87
CA THR A 36 -2.71 -5.13 -15.80
C THR A 36 -2.50 -5.88 -14.49
N ARG A 37 -2.07 -5.19 -13.43
CA ARG A 37 -1.64 -5.84 -12.18
C ARG A 37 -2.12 -5.11 -10.94
N VAL A 38 -2.50 -5.88 -9.94
CA VAL A 38 -2.55 -5.41 -8.55
C VAL A 38 -1.18 -5.64 -7.93
N ARG A 39 -0.63 -4.60 -7.31
CA ARG A 39 0.65 -4.64 -6.61
C ARG A 39 0.42 -4.39 -5.13
N HIS A 40 1.00 -5.25 -4.31
CA HIS A 40 1.01 -5.12 -2.86
C HIS A 40 2.43 -4.82 -2.39
N TRP A 41 2.57 -3.67 -1.75
CA TRP A 41 3.79 -3.24 -1.09
C TRP A 41 3.57 -3.11 0.40
N SER A 42 4.61 -3.32 1.18
CA SER A 42 4.64 -2.95 2.59
C SER A 42 5.82 -2.06 2.91
N MET A 43 5.72 -1.34 4.03
CA MET A 43 6.80 -0.53 4.58
C MET A 43 6.86 -0.66 6.09
N THR A 44 8.07 -0.76 6.63
CA THR A 44 8.38 -0.65 8.06
C THR A 44 9.47 0.38 8.29
N SER A 45 9.56 0.89 9.52
CA SER A 45 10.63 1.80 9.96
C SER A 45 11.31 1.19 11.19
N PRO A 46 12.38 0.39 11.04
CA PRO A 46 13.05 -0.22 12.18
C PRO A 46 13.88 0.78 12.99
N LYS A 47 14.41 1.82 12.36
CA LYS A 47 15.15 2.91 13.00
C LYS A 47 14.76 4.26 12.39
N GLN A 48 14.83 5.33 13.18
CA GLN A 48 14.44 6.66 12.74
C GLN A 48 15.20 7.05 11.47
N GLY A 49 14.45 7.48 10.45
CA GLY A 49 14.99 7.82 9.13
C GLY A 49 15.29 6.63 8.21
N ILE A 50 15.12 5.39 8.67
CA ILE A 50 15.31 4.18 7.87
C ILE A 50 13.94 3.59 7.52
N TYR A 51 13.66 3.47 6.22
CA TYR A 51 12.43 2.88 5.72
C TYR A 51 12.76 1.64 4.88
N ILE A 52 12.22 0.49 5.28
CA ILE A 52 12.32 -0.75 4.52
C ILE A 52 11.03 -0.92 3.74
N MET A 53 11.12 -0.93 2.41
CA MET A 53 9.99 -1.18 1.52
C MET A 53 10.11 -2.57 0.93
N THR A 54 9.06 -3.38 1.07
CA THR A 54 9.02 -4.75 0.56
C THR A 54 7.92 -4.88 -0.48
N ARG A 55 8.25 -5.45 -1.64
CA ARG A 55 7.24 -5.91 -2.59
C ARG A 55 6.74 -7.27 -2.11
N GLU A 56 5.55 -7.29 -1.54
CA GLU A 56 4.97 -8.49 -0.92
C GLU A 56 4.42 -9.41 -2.01
N GLN A 57 3.50 -8.90 -2.83
CA GLN A 57 2.79 -9.70 -3.82
C GLN A 57 2.47 -8.89 -5.07
N THR A 58 2.26 -9.60 -6.17
CA THR A 58 1.64 -9.04 -7.37
C THR A 58 0.67 -10.06 -7.95
N ALA A 59 -0.53 -9.60 -8.29
CA ALA A 59 -1.53 -10.37 -9.01
C ALA A 59 -1.75 -9.73 -10.38
N LYS A 60 -2.01 -10.54 -11.40
CA LYS A 60 -2.53 -10.03 -12.68
C LYS A 60 -4.03 -9.77 -12.53
N ILE A 61 -4.49 -8.64 -13.04
CA ILE A 61 -5.91 -8.37 -13.22
C ILE A 61 -6.31 -9.15 -14.47
N PRO A 62 -7.25 -10.11 -14.39
CA PRO A 62 -7.75 -10.77 -15.58
C PRO A 62 -8.49 -9.72 -16.42
N VAL A 63 -7.94 -9.43 -17.60
CA VAL A 63 -8.60 -8.64 -18.65
C VAL A 63 -9.02 -9.63 -19.73
N THR A 64 -10.11 -10.32 -19.48
CA THR A 64 -10.86 -11.06 -20.48
C THR A 64 -12.05 -10.19 -20.85
N LEU A 65 -12.09 -9.71 -22.10
CA LEU A 65 -13.19 -8.86 -22.60
C LEU A 65 -14.56 -9.56 -22.47
N SER A 66 -14.61 -10.89 -22.38
CA SER A 66 -15.82 -11.66 -22.07
C SER A 66 -16.46 -11.28 -20.74
N ASP A 67 -15.66 -10.99 -19.72
CA ASP A 67 -16.14 -10.83 -18.34
C ASP A 67 -16.79 -9.46 -18.10
N MET A 68 -16.46 -8.49 -18.95
CA MET A 68 -17.04 -7.15 -18.94
C MET A 68 -18.40 -7.08 -19.64
N ALA A 69 -18.66 -7.99 -20.60
CA ALA A 69 -19.90 -7.97 -21.39
C ALA A 69 -21.03 -8.79 -20.74
N GLU A 70 -20.72 -9.93 -20.11
CA GLU A 70 -21.75 -10.80 -19.51
C GLU A 70 -22.40 -10.24 -18.24
N ASN A 71 -21.78 -9.27 -17.56
CA ASN A 71 -22.30 -8.68 -16.32
C ASN A 71 -22.91 -7.28 -16.49
N LEU A 72 -23.09 -6.81 -17.73
CA LEU A 72 -23.64 -5.47 -18.03
C LEU A 72 -24.99 -5.48 -18.77
N LEU A 73 -25.60 -6.66 -18.98
CA LEU A 73 -26.99 -6.76 -19.42
C LEU A 73 -27.89 -7.11 -18.21
N PRO A 74 -29.03 -6.40 -18.05
CA PRO A 74 -29.89 -6.50 -16.87
C PRO A 74 -30.59 -7.85 -16.70
#